data_AF-A0A522Y7Y8-F1
#
_entry.id   AF-A0A522Y7Y8-F1
#
_cell.length_a   1.000
_cell.length_b   1.000
_cell.length_c   1.000
_cell.angle_alpha   90.00
_cell.angle_beta   90.00
_cell.angle_gamma   90.00
#
_symmetry.space_group_name_H-M   'P 1'
#
loop_
_entity.id
_entity.type
_entity.pdbx_description
1 polymer ?
#
loop_
_entity_poly.entity_id
_entity_poly.type
_entity_poly.pdbx_seq_one_letter_code
_entity_poly.pdbx_strand_id
1 'polypeptide(L)'
;MKLLARSLLSALCFGSVFAASGAETYRYVALVDGGKKAGHQIVTRGDDGIVRSEFVFKDNGRGPELKEEFQLAPDGTFTRYHVSGTSTFGAKIDESYTRSGDRAEWKTTADSGSRQVSGTAQYAPLGGTPEASSVAIAALAKRADGKLPLVPGGTLTMRELAREQVSGPSGSKSVRLLAVTG
;
A
#
# COMPACT_ATOMS: atom_id res chain seq x y z
N MET A 1 -59.59 -36.73 -5.93
CA MET A 1 -60.03 -35.32 -6.12
C MET A 1 -59.05 -34.42 -5.37
N LYS A 2 -58.19 -33.72 -6.12
CA LYS A 2 -57.31 -32.56 -5.83
C LYS A 2 -56.39 -32.57 -4.58
N LEU A 3 -55.10 -32.78 -4.86
CA LEU A 3 -53.95 -32.31 -4.08
C LEU A 3 -53.95 -30.78 -3.98
N LEU A 4 -53.59 -30.24 -2.82
CA LEU A 4 -53.11 -28.85 -2.67
C LEU A 4 -51.80 -28.88 -1.90
N ALA A 5 -50.70 -28.94 -2.65
CA ALA A 5 -49.35 -28.70 -2.14
C ALA A 5 -49.19 -27.19 -1.91
N ARG A 6 -48.94 -26.80 -0.65
CA ARG A 6 -48.55 -25.44 -0.29
C ARG A 6 -47.02 -25.35 -0.37
N SER A 7 -46.50 -24.83 -1.47
CA SER A 7 -45.10 -24.43 -1.56
C SER A 7 -44.85 -23.22 -0.66
N LEU A 8 -44.06 -23.40 0.39
CA LEU A 8 -43.42 -22.29 1.10
C LEU A 8 -42.18 -21.87 0.30
N LEU A 9 -42.23 -20.66 -0.26
CA LEU A 9 -41.10 -20.01 -0.90
C LEU A 9 -40.25 -19.35 0.20
N SER A 10 -39.17 -19.98 0.63
CA SER A 10 -38.16 -19.35 1.50
C SER A 10 -37.31 -18.39 0.67
N ALA A 11 -37.58 -17.09 0.78
CA ALA A 11 -36.71 -16.05 0.25
C ALA A 11 -35.42 -16.00 1.09
N LEU A 12 -34.32 -16.53 0.54
CA LEU A 12 -32.99 -16.44 1.13
C LEU A 12 -32.41 -15.06 0.78
N CYS A 13 -32.60 -14.08 1.65
CA CYS A 13 -31.90 -12.79 1.54
C CYS A 13 -30.41 -13.00 1.81
N PHE A 14 -29.59 -13.05 0.77
CA PHE A 14 -28.14 -12.89 0.88
C PHE A 14 -27.85 -11.43 1.25
N GLY A 15 -27.90 -11.12 2.54
CA GLY A 15 -27.36 -9.88 3.06
C GLY A 15 -25.84 -9.91 2.94
N SER A 16 -25.28 -9.13 2.01
CA SER A 16 -23.85 -8.87 1.96
C SER A 16 -23.43 -8.18 3.25
N VAL A 17 -22.82 -8.94 4.17
CA VAL A 17 -22.16 -8.36 5.34
C VAL A 17 -20.89 -7.70 4.82
N PHE A 18 -20.96 -6.40 4.52
CA PHE A 18 -19.75 -5.59 4.43
C PHE A 18 -19.20 -5.49 5.85
N ALA A 19 -18.11 -6.20 6.12
CA ALA A 19 -17.34 -5.99 7.34
C ALA A 19 -16.81 -4.54 7.29
N ALA A 20 -17.42 -3.65 8.07
CA ALA A 20 -16.83 -2.36 8.35
C ALA A 20 -15.55 -2.62 9.15
N SER A 21 -14.40 -2.60 8.47
CA SER A 21 -13.11 -2.58 9.14
C SER A 21 -12.99 -1.20 9.78
N GLY A 22 -13.11 -1.11 11.09
CA GLY A 22 -12.92 0.15 11.81
C GLY A 22 -11.53 0.72 11.55
N ALA A 23 -11.41 2.04 11.65
CA ALA A 23 -10.16 2.75 11.42
C ALA A 23 -9.02 2.14 12.24
N GLU A 24 -7.92 1.78 11.56
CA GLU A 24 -6.79 1.08 12.17
C GLU A 24 -5.56 1.97 12.10
N THR A 25 -4.82 2.07 13.22
CA THR A 25 -3.59 2.86 13.28
C THR A 25 -2.40 1.98 13.67
N TYR A 26 -1.38 1.96 12.82
CA TYR A 26 -0.09 1.34 13.06
C TYR A 26 0.96 2.41 13.38
N ARG A 27 1.81 2.13 14.37
CA ARG A 27 2.89 3.04 14.78
C ARG A 27 4.22 2.29 14.75
N TYR A 28 5.15 2.81 13.99
CA TYR A 28 6.51 2.30 13.86
C TYR A 28 7.48 3.36 14.39
N VAL A 29 8.53 2.91 15.07
CA VAL A 29 9.62 3.76 15.53
C VAL A 29 10.84 3.47 14.66
N ALA A 30 11.44 4.52 14.10
CA ALA A 30 12.70 4.39 13.39
C ALA A 30 13.86 4.57 14.38
N LEU A 31 14.76 3.59 14.41
CA LEU A 31 15.91 3.55 15.29
C LEU A 31 17.19 3.62 14.45
N VAL A 32 18.21 4.29 14.98
CA VAL A 32 19.58 4.29 14.47
C VAL A 32 20.50 3.63 15.50
N ASP A 33 21.82 3.71 15.27
CA ASP A 33 22.87 3.10 16.09
C ASP A 33 22.62 3.25 17.60
N GLY A 34 22.79 2.15 18.32
CA GLY A 34 22.55 2.07 19.76
C GLY A 34 21.07 2.15 20.16
N GLY A 35 20.13 2.02 19.22
CA GLY A 35 18.70 2.07 19.51
C GLY A 35 18.17 3.49 19.73
N LYS A 36 18.91 4.52 19.33
CA LYS A 36 18.47 5.91 19.42
C LYS A 36 17.28 6.13 18.48
N LYS A 37 16.20 6.72 18.99
CA LYS A 37 15.07 7.13 18.16
C LYS A 37 15.48 8.22 17.18
N ALA A 38 15.32 7.95 15.89
CA ALA A 38 15.56 8.87 14.78
C ALA A 38 14.25 9.32 14.11
N GLY A 39 13.13 8.68 14.40
CA GLY A 39 11.87 9.04 13.76
C GLY A 39 10.72 8.08 14.00
N HIS A 40 9.75 8.12 13.10
CA HIS A 40 8.54 7.29 13.14
C HIS A 40 7.89 7.14 11.77
N GLN A 41 7.06 6.10 11.66
CA GLN A 41 5.98 6.04 10.68
C GLN A 41 4.67 5.82 11.41
N ILE A 42 3.63 6.56 11.02
CA ILE A 42 2.26 6.37 11.52
C ILE A 42 1.39 6.11 10.31
N VAL A 43 0.77 4.93 10.25
CA VAL A 43 -0.14 4.56 9.17
C VAL A 43 -1.55 4.46 9.73
N THR A 44 -2.47 5.25 9.20
CA THR A 44 -3.89 5.24 9.54
C THR A 44 -4.69 4.76 8.33
N ARG A 45 -5.39 3.63 8.48
CA ARG A 45 -6.40 3.17 7.53
C ARG A 45 -7.73 3.76 7.96
N GLY A 46 -8.25 4.73 7.22
CA GLY A 46 -9.51 5.41 7.56
C GLY A 46 -10.75 4.63 7.11
N ASP A 47 -11.87 4.89 7.79
CA ASP A 47 -13.19 4.36 7.40
C ASP A 47 -13.68 4.91 6.04
N ASP A 48 -13.04 5.99 5.57
CA ASP A 48 -13.24 6.61 4.26
C ASP A 48 -12.55 5.85 3.11
N GLY A 49 -11.87 4.73 3.41
CA GLY A 49 -11.10 3.95 2.45
C GLY A 49 -9.79 4.61 2.03
N ILE A 50 -9.39 5.71 2.69
CA ILE A 50 -8.11 6.39 2.46
C ILE A 50 -7.11 5.91 3.52
N VAL A 51 -5.96 5.45 3.05
CA VAL A 51 -4.81 5.19 3.92
C VAL A 51 -3.96 6.45 3.95
N ARG A 52 -3.52 6.83 5.15
CA ARG A 52 -2.65 7.98 5.39
C ARG A 52 -1.39 7.52 6.12
N SER A 53 -0.23 7.93 5.64
CA SER A 53 1.06 7.62 6.24
C SER A 53 1.82 8.92 6.52
N GLU A 54 2.22 9.12 7.76
CA GLU A 54 3.20 10.15 8.14
C GLU A 54 4.54 9.47 8.41
N PHE A 55 5.59 9.92 7.73
CA PHE A 55 6.93 9.40 7.91
C PHE A 55 7.92 10.52 8.20
N VAL A 56 8.59 10.42 9.34
CA VAL A 56 9.70 11.28 9.72
C VAL A 56 10.89 10.40 10.04
N PHE A 57 12.03 10.69 9.44
CA PHE A 57 13.30 10.09 9.82
C PHE A 57 14.36 11.17 9.82
N LYS A 58 15.05 11.37 10.94
CA LYS A 58 16.09 12.38 11.11
C LYS A 58 17.32 11.76 11.74
N ASP A 59 18.42 11.80 11.00
CA ASP A 59 19.74 11.49 11.51
C ASP A 59 20.66 12.69 11.28
N ASN A 60 21.32 13.15 12.36
CA ASN A 60 22.14 14.37 12.36
C ASN A 60 21.47 15.60 11.73
N GLY A 61 20.17 15.77 11.98
CA GLY A 61 19.37 16.90 11.48
C GLY A 61 18.94 16.80 10.01
N ARG A 62 19.29 15.72 9.30
CA ARG A 62 18.92 15.47 7.91
C ARG A 62 17.95 14.31 7.82
N GLY A 63 17.09 14.32 6.80
CA GLY A 63 16.17 13.22 6.56
C GLY A 63 14.76 13.67 6.20
N PRO A 64 13.94 12.75 5.70
CA PRO A 64 12.66 13.06 5.11
C PRO A 64 11.60 13.40 6.17
N GLU A 65 10.67 14.25 5.77
CA GLU A 65 9.39 14.48 6.44
C GLU A 65 8.31 14.41 5.36
N LEU A 66 7.52 13.34 5.38
CA LEU A 66 6.56 13.02 4.32
C LEU A 66 5.18 12.77 4.91
N LYS A 67 4.18 13.26 4.20
CA LYS A 67 2.78 12.90 4.37
C LYS A 67 2.29 12.30 3.07
N GLU A 68 1.79 11.09 3.17
CA GLU A 68 1.32 10.28 2.05
C GLU A 68 -0.13 9.89 2.29
N GLU A 69 -0.93 9.89 1.24
CA GLU A 69 -2.30 9.40 1.25
C GLU A 69 -2.62 8.66 -0.04
N PHE A 70 -3.35 7.55 0.07
CA PHE A 70 -3.70 6.75 -1.10
C PHE A 70 -4.98 5.95 -0.91
N GLN A 71 -5.53 5.52 -2.04
CA GLN A 71 -6.64 4.58 -2.12
C GLN A 71 -6.21 3.38 -2.97
N LEU A 72 -6.75 2.21 -2.62
CA LEU A 72 -6.41 0.95 -3.28
C LEU A 72 -7.58 0.43 -4.11
N ALA A 73 -7.26 -0.11 -5.28
CA ALA A 73 -8.14 -0.94 -6.07
C ALA A 73 -8.32 -2.33 -5.39
N PRO A 74 -9.33 -3.12 -5.79
CA PRO A 74 -9.52 -4.49 -5.27
C PRO A 74 -8.29 -5.40 -5.44
N ASP A 75 -7.50 -5.20 -6.51
CA ASP A 75 -6.25 -5.92 -6.74
C ASP A 75 -5.10 -5.50 -5.81
N GLY A 76 -5.30 -4.44 -5.02
CA GLY A 76 -4.33 -3.90 -4.08
C GLY A 76 -3.40 -2.85 -4.67
N THR A 77 -3.61 -2.41 -5.91
CA THR A 77 -2.82 -1.32 -6.52
C THR A 77 -3.42 0.05 -6.27
N PHE A 78 -2.65 1.13 -6.47
CA PHE A 78 -3.19 2.49 -6.31
C PHE A 78 -4.28 2.81 -7.34
N THR A 79 -5.41 3.35 -6.87
CA THR A 79 -6.36 4.14 -7.69
C THR A 79 -6.05 5.62 -7.60
N ARG A 80 -5.57 6.07 -6.44
CA ARG A 80 -5.08 7.42 -6.17
C ARG A 80 -3.89 7.32 -5.22
N TYR A 81 -2.89 8.16 -5.45
CA TYR A 81 -1.75 8.34 -4.57
C TYR A 81 -1.38 9.82 -4.54
N HIS A 82 -1.03 10.32 -3.37
CA HIS A 82 -0.43 11.62 -3.18
C HIS A 82 0.62 11.54 -2.08
N VAL A 83 1.74 12.21 -2.28
CA VAL A 83 2.76 12.42 -1.24
C VAL A 83 3.27 13.83 -1.33
N SER A 84 3.50 14.44 -0.17
CA SER A 84 4.09 15.75 -0.05
C SER A 84 5.05 15.83 1.11
N GLY A 85 5.99 16.77 1.05
CA GLY A 85 6.90 17.05 2.15
C GLY A 85 8.30 17.43 1.69
N THR A 86 9.30 16.98 2.42
CA THR A 86 10.72 17.23 2.10
C THR A 86 11.50 15.93 2.09
N SER A 87 12.37 15.80 1.09
CA SER A 87 13.33 14.70 0.98
C SER A 87 14.46 14.83 2.01
N THR A 88 15.30 13.80 2.12
CA THR A 88 16.48 13.76 2.99
C THR A 88 17.37 15.00 2.90
N PHE A 89 17.53 15.54 1.69
CA PHE A 89 18.40 16.68 1.40
C PHE A 89 17.62 18.00 1.19
N GLY A 90 16.36 18.05 1.64
CA GLY A 90 15.57 19.29 1.68
C GLY A 90 14.83 19.66 0.39
N ALA A 91 14.96 18.88 -0.68
CA ALA A 91 14.14 19.10 -1.88
C ALA A 91 12.66 18.88 -1.55
N LYS A 92 11.79 19.78 -2.04
CA LYS A 92 10.34 19.62 -1.89
C LYS A 92 9.84 18.43 -2.71
N ILE A 93 8.95 17.67 -2.10
CA ILE A 93 8.20 16.59 -2.74
C ILE A 93 6.75 17.04 -2.80
N ASP A 94 6.18 16.94 -3.99
CA ASP A 94 4.74 17.01 -4.26
C ASP A 94 4.51 16.13 -5.48
N GLU A 95 3.96 14.95 -5.22
CA GLU A 95 3.79 13.90 -6.21
C GLU A 95 2.41 13.30 -6.10
N SER A 96 1.76 13.11 -7.26
CA SER A 96 0.40 12.63 -7.37
C SER A 96 0.28 11.61 -8.49
N TYR A 97 -0.60 10.65 -8.29
CA TYR A 97 -1.02 9.68 -9.29
C TYR A 97 -2.51 9.40 -9.17
N THR A 98 -3.16 9.23 -10.31
CA THR A 98 -4.54 8.76 -10.39
C THR A 98 -4.70 7.74 -11.50
N ARG A 99 -5.64 6.83 -11.32
CA ARG A 99 -6.08 5.90 -12.35
C ARG A 99 -7.59 5.89 -12.47
N SER A 100 -8.08 6.22 -13.66
CA SER A 100 -9.49 6.15 -14.02
C SER A 100 -9.66 5.17 -15.18
N GLY A 101 -10.21 3.99 -14.89
CA GLY A 101 -10.22 2.87 -15.83
C GLY A 101 -8.80 2.51 -16.26
N ASP A 102 -8.55 2.54 -17.57
CA ASP A 102 -7.24 2.23 -18.15
C ASP A 102 -6.33 3.47 -18.26
N ARG A 103 -6.83 4.68 -17.96
CA ARG A 103 -6.02 5.89 -18.01
C ARG A 103 -5.33 6.14 -16.68
N ALA A 104 -4.00 6.01 -16.67
CA ALA A 104 -3.12 6.36 -15.57
C ALA A 104 -2.47 7.72 -15.83
N GLU A 105 -2.42 8.58 -14.82
CA GLU A 105 -1.80 9.92 -14.87
C GLU A 105 -0.95 10.15 -13.63
N TRP A 106 0.21 10.75 -13.80
CA TRP A 106 1.08 11.13 -12.70
C TRP A 106 1.69 12.51 -12.91
N LYS A 107 2.04 13.14 -11.79
CA LYS A 107 2.77 14.40 -11.76
C LYS A 107 3.67 14.41 -10.53
N THR A 108 4.91 14.79 -10.72
CA THR A 108 5.91 15.02 -9.68
C THR A 108 6.45 16.44 -9.82
N THR A 109 7.39 16.83 -8.95
CA THR A 109 8.11 18.10 -9.10
C THR A 109 9.07 18.11 -10.29
N ALA A 110 9.45 16.94 -10.80
CA ALA A 110 10.45 16.79 -11.87
C ALA A 110 9.85 16.36 -13.22
N ASP A 111 8.67 15.73 -13.23
CA ASP A 111 8.08 15.14 -14.43
C ASP A 111 6.54 15.04 -14.31
N SER A 112 5.88 14.81 -15.44
CA SER A 112 4.46 14.45 -15.47
C SER A 112 4.18 13.62 -16.71
N GLY A 113 3.17 12.74 -16.62
CA GLY A 113 2.79 11.96 -17.78
C GLY A 113 1.44 11.28 -17.62
N SER A 114 1.03 10.64 -18.71
CA SER A 114 -0.14 9.78 -18.74
C SER A 114 0.10 8.60 -19.65
N ARG A 115 -0.57 7.49 -19.38
CA ARG A 115 -0.46 6.27 -20.17
C ARG A 115 -1.73 5.44 -20.07
N GLN A 116 -2.04 4.72 -21.16
CA GLN A 116 -3.00 3.64 -21.13
C GLN A 116 -2.37 2.37 -20.53
N VAL A 117 -3.02 1.84 -19.49
CA VAL A 117 -2.62 0.66 -18.74
C VAL A 117 -3.74 -0.37 -18.88
N SER A 118 -3.44 -1.48 -19.55
CA SER A 118 -4.34 -2.62 -19.58
C SER A 118 -4.07 -3.53 -18.37
N GLY A 119 -5.13 -3.96 -17.68
CA GLY A 119 -5.03 -4.83 -16.52
C GLY A 119 -4.36 -4.18 -15.30
N THR A 120 -3.83 -4.98 -14.39
CA THR A 120 -3.23 -4.49 -13.13
C THR A 120 -1.86 -3.86 -13.37
N ALA A 121 -1.65 -2.66 -12.80
CA ALA A 121 -0.32 -2.06 -12.67
C ALA A 121 -0.27 -1.18 -11.43
N GLN A 122 0.89 -1.16 -10.78
CA GLN A 122 1.16 -0.37 -9.59
C GLN A 122 1.93 0.89 -9.97
N TYR A 123 1.54 2.05 -9.44
CA TYR A 123 2.37 3.25 -9.58
C TYR A 123 3.60 3.14 -8.68
N ALA A 124 4.77 3.41 -9.23
CA ALA A 124 6.05 3.42 -8.53
C ALA A 124 6.44 4.87 -8.23
N PRO A 125 6.17 5.37 -7.02
CA PRO A 125 6.42 6.77 -6.72
C PRO A 125 7.93 7.06 -6.60
N LEU A 126 8.36 8.25 -7.01
CA LEU A 126 9.76 8.67 -6.92
C LEU A 126 10.17 8.98 -5.47
N GLY A 127 9.28 9.64 -4.74
CA GLY A 127 9.35 9.80 -3.29
C GLY A 127 8.17 9.13 -2.62
N GLY A 128 8.33 8.59 -1.43
CA GLY A 128 7.24 7.93 -0.72
C GLY A 128 7.63 7.53 0.68
N THR A 129 6.63 7.18 1.48
CA THR A 129 6.89 6.54 2.76
C THR A 129 7.18 5.05 2.55
N PRO A 130 7.76 4.35 3.54
CA PRO A 130 7.87 2.90 3.47
C PRO A 130 6.53 2.16 3.24
N GLU A 131 5.38 2.80 3.49
CA GLU A 131 4.07 2.21 3.22
C GLU A 131 3.80 1.97 1.73
N ALA A 132 4.29 2.83 0.83
CA ALA A 132 4.16 2.58 -0.62
C ALA A 132 4.83 1.26 -1.05
N SER A 133 5.96 0.91 -0.43
CA SER A 133 6.62 -0.38 -0.63
C SER A 133 5.79 -1.54 -0.09
N SER A 134 5.15 -1.39 1.08
CA SER A 134 4.22 -2.39 1.63
C SER A 134 3.08 -2.68 0.66
N VAL A 135 2.52 -1.65 0.02
CA VAL A 135 1.46 -1.78 -0.99
C VAL A 135 1.94 -2.57 -2.20
N ALA A 136 3.09 -2.20 -2.76
CA ALA A 136 3.64 -2.89 -3.93
C ALA A 136 3.94 -4.37 -3.65
N ILE A 137 4.53 -4.68 -2.48
CA ILE A 137 4.80 -6.05 -2.05
C ILE A 137 3.50 -6.83 -1.85
N ALA A 138 2.49 -6.23 -1.22
CA ALA A 138 1.20 -6.88 -0.99
C ALA A 138 0.44 -7.14 -2.30
N ALA A 139 0.45 -6.20 -3.24
CA ALA A 139 -0.13 -6.37 -4.58
C ALA A 139 0.60 -7.49 -5.34
N LEU A 140 1.94 -7.48 -5.33
CA LEU A 140 2.76 -8.52 -5.97
C LEU A 140 2.54 -9.90 -5.33
N ALA A 141 2.35 -9.98 -4.02
CA ALA A 141 2.09 -11.25 -3.32
C ALA A 141 0.77 -11.93 -3.74
N LYS A 142 -0.19 -11.16 -4.27
CA LYS A 142 -1.46 -11.69 -4.82
C LYS A 142 -1.31 -12.24 -6.24
N ARG A 143 -0.16 -12.03 -6.89
CA ARG A 143 0.06 -12.37 -8.30
C ARG A 143 0.61 -13.78 -8.45
N ALA A 144 -0.15 -14.67 -9.08
CA ALA A 144 0.28 -16.04 -9.36
C ALA A 144 1.44 -16.11 -10.37
N ASP A 145 1.58 -15.12 -11.25
CA ASP A 145 2.67 -15.03 -12.23
C ASP A 145 3.95 -14.38 -11.65
N GLY A 146 3.92 -13.95 -10.39
CA GLY A 146 5.07 -13.34 -9.72
C GLY A 146 5.53 -12.02 -10.34
N LYS A 147 4.67 -11.35 -11.11
CA LYS A 147 4.99 -10.11 -11.84
C LYS A 147 3.95 -9.04 -11.56
N LEU A 148 4.42 -7.83 -11.27
CA LEU A 148 3.58 -6.65 -11.08
C LEU A 148 4.07 -5.54 -12.04
N PRO A 149 3.34 -5.29 -13.14
CA PRO A 149 3.63 -4.16 -14.03
C PRO A 149 3.63 -2.84 -13.28
N LEU A 150 4.54 -1.94 -13.64
CA LEU A 150 4.68 -0.64 -13.00
C LEU A 150 4.28 0.52 -13.93
N VAL A 151 3.81 1.61 -13.33
CA VAL A 151 3.65 2.92 -13.95
C VAL A 151 4.73 3.85 -13.36
N PRO A 152 5.50 4.61 -14.17
CA PRO A 152 5.37 4.79 -15.63
C PRO A 152 5.88 3.61 -16.49
N GLY A 153 6.74 2.76 -15.92
CA GLY A 153 7.26 1.56 -16.59
C GLY A 153 8.05 0.67 -15.64
N GLY A 154 8.42 -0.51 -16.13
CA GLY A 154 9.09 -1.54 -15.34
C GLY A 154 8.15 -2.68 -14.96
N THR A 155 8.70 -3.70 -14.29
CA THR A 155 7.92 -4.84 -13.79
C THR A 155 8.57 -5.35 -12.53
N LEU A 156 7.87 -5.20 -11.41
CA LEU A 156 8.33 -5.66 -10.12
C LEU A 156 8.19 -7.19 -10.02
N THR A 157 9.22 -7.81 -9.47
CA THR A 157 9.28 -9.22 -9.11
C THR A 157 9.88 -9.35 -7.71
N MET A 158 9.60 -10.45 -7.01
CA MET A 158 10.17 -10.70 -5.70
C MET A 158 10.54 -12.17 -5.50
N ARG A 159 11.58 -12.40 -4.71
CA ARG A 159 12.08 -13.72 -4.32
C ARG A 159 12.36 -13.76 -2.82
N GLU A 160 11.94 -14.84 -2.17
CA GLU A 160 12.35 -15.14 -0.79
C GLU A 160 13.83 -15.51 -0.76
N LEU A 161 14.61 -14.78 0.04
CA LEU A 161 16.03 -15.03 0.27
C LEU A 161 16.26 -15.85 1.53
N ALA A 162 15.52 -15.54 2.58
CA ALA A 162 15.64 -16.16 3.89
C ALA A 162 14.32 -16.05 4.65
N ARG A 163 14.22 -16.88 5.69
CA ARG A 163 13.10 -16.89 6.63
C ARG A 163 13.63 -17.15 8.02
N GLU A 164 13.21 -16.32 8.96
CA GLU A 164 13.69 -16.39 10.34
C GLU A 164 12.52 -16.28 11.33
N GLN A 165 12.71 -16.83 12.52
CA GLN A 165 11.78 -16.66 13.63
C GLN A 165 12.25 -15.52 14.53
N VAL A 166 11.43 -14.48 14.64
CA VAL A 166 11.71 -13.33 15.52
C VAL A 166 10.83 -13.45 16.75
N SER A 167 11.45 -13.60 17.91
CA SER A 167 10.77 -13.67 19.20
C SER A 167 10.50 -12.27 19.74
N GLY A 168 9.27 -12.04 20.19
CA GLY A 168 8.87 -10.82 20.89
C GLY A 168 8.02 -11.13 22.13
N PRO A 169 7.62 -10.10 22.89
CA PRO A 169 6.82 -10.27 24.11
C PRO A 169 5.48 -10.99 23.88
N SER A 170 4.94 -10.93 22.67
CA SER A 170 3.69 -11.59 22.26
C SER A 170 3.89 -12.94 21.55
N GLY A 171 5.10 -13.51 21.64
CA GLY A 171 5.46 -14.76 20.99
C GLY A 171 6.37 -14.58 19.77
N SER A 172 6.68 -15.69 19.11
CA SER A 172 7.53 -15.70 17.92
C SER A 172 6.72 -15.50 16.64
N LYS A 173 7.23 -14.67 15.73
CA LYS A 173 6.67 -14.47 14.38
C LYS A 173 7.68 -14.89 13.32
N SER A 174 7.18 -15.51 12.25
CA SER A 174 7.99 -15.78 11.07
C SER A 174 8.16 -14.51 10.25
N VAL A 175 9.39 -14.14 9.94
CA VAL A 175 9.76 -12.99 9.11
C VAL A 175 10.50 -13.51 7.88
N ARG A 176 10.21 -12.89 6.73
CA ARG A 176 10.85 -13.23 5.46
C ARG A 176 11.71 -12.08 4.98
N LEU A 177 12.88 -12.41 4.46
CA LEU A 177 13.71 -11.51 3.69
C LEU A 177 13.36 -11.68 2.21
N LEU A 178 12.94 -10.59 1.56
CA LEU A 178 12.55 -10.57 0.15
C LEU A 178 13.56 -9.75 -0.64
N ALA A 179 14.11 -10.34 -1.71
CA ALA A 179 14.71 -9.57 -2.79
C ALA A 179 13.59 -9.06 -3.69
N VAL A 180 13.57 -7.76 -3.96
CA VAL A 180 12.61 -7.12 -4.86
C VAL A 180 13.39 -6.49 -6.00
N THR A 181 12.94 -6.67 -7.24
CA THR A 181 13.64 -6.19 -8.45
C THR A 181 12.61 -5.77 -9.49
N GLY A 182 12.82 -4.65 -10.19
CA GLY A 182 11.92 -4.17 -11.23
C GLY A 182 12.34 -2.87 -11.87
#